data_AF-A0A351HET8-F1
#
_entry.id   AF-A0A351HET8-F1
#
_cell.length_a   1.000
_cell.length_b   1.000
_cell.length_c   1.000
_cell.angle_alpha   90.00
_cell.angle_beta   90.00
_cell.angle_gamma   90.00
#
_symmetry.space_group_name_H-M   'P 1'
#
loop_
_entity.id
_entity.type
_entity.pdbx_description
1 polymer ?
#
loop_
_entity_poly.entity_id
_entity_poly.type
_entity_poly.pdbx_seq_one_letter_code
_entity_poly.pdbx_strand_id
1 'polypeptide(L)'
;MKYSKRTRPNSQIKPEPSVGPKTPNSQNPTGSERRLTNQSFYAPTRAYLWPGLLALAIFTASGAQQLATPDLGFQFSKDKLGHFLVFGLLATAILRTPKLRDLRQRSLLMAALIASLYGGFDEVRQSFTPGRSVELADWLADTLGAWVAVLVYARWHSYRRLLEWKARGGRKPTQT
;
A
#
# COMPACT_ATOMS: atom_id res chain seq x y z
N MET A 1 12.31 -56.83 79.15
CA MET A 1 11.38 -57.97 79.05
C MET A 1 10.41 -57.68 77.90
N LYS A 2 10.42 -58.52 76.85
CA LYS A 2 9.64 -58.37 75.60
C LYS A 2 8.14 -58.57 75.89
N TYR A 3 7.25 -57.83 75.24
CA TYR A 3 5.94 -58.36 74.83
C TYR A 3 5.39 -57.62 73.60
N SER A 4 5.47 -58.31 72.45
CA SER A 4 4.72 -58.00 71.23
C SER A 4 3.31 -58.54 71.36
N LYS A 5 2.28 -57.74 71.05
CA LYS A 5 0.95 -58.26 70.72
C LYS A 5 0.22 -57.41 69.68
N ARG A 6 -0.22 -58.13 68.64
CA ARG A 6 -1.50 -58.03 67.92
C ARG A 6 -1.62 -57.04 66.76
N THR A 7 -1.45 -57.63 65.58
CA THR A 7 -2.14 -57.34 64.32
C THR A 7 -3.67 -57.33 64.46
N ARG A 8 -4.32 -56.36 63.78
CA ARG A 8 -5.74 -56.32 63.38
C ARG A 8 -5.92 -55.37 62.16
N PRO A 9 -7.03 -55.47 61.42
CA PRO A 9 -7.00 -55.76 60.00
C PRO A 9 -7.25 -54.57 59.05
N ASN A 10 -6.88 -54.84 57.80
CA ASN A 10 -7.15 -54.14 56.55
C ASN A 10 -8.46 -53.33 56.52
N SER A 11 -8.34 -52.00 56.42
CA SER A 11 -9.44 -51.08 56.09
C SER A 11 -9.30 -50.65 54.63
N GLN A 12 -10.29 -51.00 53.83
CA GLN A 12 -10.43 -50.67 52.42
C GLN A 12 -10.34 -49.14 52.19
N ILE A 13 -9.29 -48.69 51.49
CA ILE A 13 -9.20 -47.30 51.00
C ILE A 13 -9.89 -47.26 49.63
N LYS A 14 -10.99 -46.52 49.54
CA LYS A 14 -11.70 -46.20 48.31
C LYS A 14 -10.80 -45.31 47.43
N PRO A 15 -10.65 -45.56 46.11
CA PRO A 15 -9.79 -44.71 45.27
C PRO A 15 -10.39 -43.31 45.12
N GLU A 16 -9.49 -42.33 45.23
CA GLU A 16 -9.69 -40.89 45.02
C GLU A 16 -10.12 -40.62 43.55
N PRO A 17 -11.05 -39.68 43.28
CA PRO A 17 -11.43 -39.35 41.92
C PRO A 17 -10.28 -38.67 41.18
N SER A 18 -9.96 -39.18 39.99
CA SER A 18 -8.90 -38.65 39.14
C SER A 18 -9.18 -37.21 38.72
N VAL A 19 -8.30 -36.29 39.09
CA VAL A 19 -8.28 -34.93 38.56
C VAL A 19 -7.75 -35.00 37.12
N GLY A 20 -8.67 -35.15 36.17
CA GLY A 20 -8.35 -35.01 34.74
C GLY A 20 -7.84 -33.60 34.43
N PRO A 21 -7.01 -33.43 33.38
CA PRO A 21 -6.49 -32.13 32.99
C PRO A 21 -7.65 -31.17 32.67
N LYS A 22 -7.64 -30.01 33.35
CA LYS A 22 -8.60 -28.92 33.12
C LYS A 22 -8.56 -28.56 31.64
N THR A 23 -9.69 -28.72 30.96
CA THR A 23 -9.88 -28.20 29.60
C THR A 23 -9.58 -26.70 29.60
N PRO A 24 -8.82 -26.17 28.62
CA PRO A 24 -8.64 -24.73 28.50
C PRO A 24 -10.01 -24.10 28.30
N ASN A 25 -10.32 -23.19 29.22
CA ASN A 25 -11.53 -22.39 29.27
C ASN A 25 -11.86 -21.81 27.89
N SER A 26 -13.06 -22.10 27.37
CA SER A 26 -13.62 -21.47 26.17
C SER A 26 -14.00 -20.03 26.51
N GLN A 27 -13.00 -19.17 26.72
CA GLN A 27 -13.20 -17.74 26.89
C GLN A 27 -13.46 -17.15 25.51
N ASN A 28 -14.74 -16.92 25.24
CA ASN A 28 -15.20 -16.17 24.08
C ASN A 28 -14.54 -14.77 24.14
N PRO A 29 -13.74 -14.34 23.15
CA PRO A 29 -12.92 -13.15 23.26
C PRO A 29 -13.78 -11.93 23.59
N THR A 30 -13.28 -11.13 24.52
CA THR A 30 -13.95 -9.92 24.99
C THR A 30 -14.19 -8.94 23.84
N GLY A 31 -15.19 -8.06 23.96
CA GLY A 31 -15.53 -7.10 22.90
C GLY A 31 -14.34 -6.21 22.47
N SER A 32 -13.40 -5.95 23.38
CA SER A 32 -12.12 -5.29 23.10
C SER A 32 -11.16 -6.16 22.29
N GLU A 33 -11.00 -7.45 22.63
CA GLU A 33 -10.15 -8.39 21.89
C GLU A 33 -10.69 -8.66 20.48
N ARG A 34 -12.01 -8.83 20.31
CA ARG A 34 -12.63 -8.91 18.97
C ARG A 34 -12.40 -7.65 18.14
N ARG A 35 -12.34 -6.49 18.78
CA ARG A 35 -12.09 -5.20 18.10
C ARG A 35 -10.64 -5.05 17.69
N LEU A 36 -9.70 -5.62 18.45
CA LEU A 36 -8.27 -5.61 18.14
C LEU A 36 -7.93 -6.62 17.02
N THR A 37 -8.59 -7.79 16.98
CA THR A 37 -8.35 -8.78 15.92
C THR A 37 -8.96 -8.35 14.57
N ASN A 38 -10.12 -7.70 14.57
CA ASN A 38 -10.77 -7.23 13.33
C ASN A 38 -10.16 -5.96 12.72
N GLN A 39 -9.32 -5.21 13.44
CA GLN A 39 -8.69 -3.99 12.91
C GLN A 39 -7.31 -4.20 12.28
N SER A 40 -6.72 -5.40 12.41
CA SER A 40 -5.29 -5.59 12.16
C SER A 40 -4.90 -6.00 10.72
N PHE A 41 -5.79 -6.59 9.90
CA PHE A 41 -5.32 -7.28 8.68
C PHE A 41 -5.64 -6.64 7.31
N TYR A 42 -6.42 -5.56 7.23
CA TYR A 42 -6.81 -4.94 5.94
C TYR A 42 -6.14 -3.58 5.64
N ALA A 43 -5.10 -3.20 6.38
CA ALA A 43 -4.56 -1.83 6.33
C ALA A 43 -3.50 -1.49 5.25
N PRO A 44 -2.72 -2.41 4.64
CA PRO A 44 -1.69 -2.02 3.67
C PRO A 44 -2.11 -2.12 2.19
N THR A 45 -3.06 -2.99 1.80
CA THR A 45 -3.35 -3.28 0.38
C THR A 45 -3.95 -2.09 -0.37
N ARG A 46 -4.86 -1.35 0.29
CA ARG A 46 -5.53 -0.18 -0.30
C ARG A 46 -4.57 0.92 -0.77
N ALA A 47 -3.39 1.02 -0.17
CA ALA A 47 -2.41 2.04 -0.54
C ALA A 47 -1.73 1.74 -1.88
N TYR A 48 -1.67 0.46 -2.29
CA TYR A 48 -1.16 0.05 -3.60
C TYR A 48 -2.23 0.11 -4.70
N LEU A 49 -3.51 0.14 -4.34
CA LEU A 49 -4.59 0.25 -5.31
C LEU A 49 -4.50 1.55 -6.11
N TRP A 50 -4.19 2.67 -5.47
CA TRP A 50 -4.10 3.97 -6.15
C TRP A 50 -3.07 4.02 -7.28
N PRO A 51 -1.77 3.70 -7.05
CA PRO A 51 -0.81 3.66 -8.15
C PRO A 51 -1.15 2.57 -9.18
N GLY A 52 -1.71 1.44 -8.77
CA GLY A 52 -2.16 0.39 -9.70
C GLY A 52 -3.29 0.84 -10.63
N LEU A 53 -4.29 1.54 -10.10
CA LEU A 53 -5.40 2.11 -10.87
C LEU A 53 -4.93 3.23 -11.80
N LEU A 54 -4.02 4.08 -11.33
CA LEU A 54 -3.40 5.12 -12.16
C LEU A 54 -2.62 4.50 -13.32
N ALA A 55 -1.79 3.49 -13.06
CA ALA A 55 -1.09 2.76 -14.11
C ALA A 55 -2.10 2.12 -15.08
N LEU A 56 -3.15 1.46 -14.59
CA LEU A 56 -4.17 0.90 -15.47
C LEU A 56 -4.85 1.97 -16.35
N ALA A 57 -5.19 3.12 -15.78
CA ALA A 57 -5.80 4.23 -16.52
C ALA A 57 -4.85 4.81 -17.58
N ILE A 58 -3.55 4.93 -17.26
CA ILE A 58 -2.53 5.35 -18.23
C ILE A 58 -2.46 4.35 -19.37
N PHE A 59 -2.34 3.05 -19.06
CA PHE A 59 -2.26 1.98 -20.03
C PHE A 59 -3.42 2.00 -21.03
N THR A 60 -4.65 2.15 -20.54
CA THR A 60 -5.84 2.14 -21.39
C THR A 60 -5.96 3.42 -22.22
N ALA A 61 -5.71 4.59 -21.63
CA ALA A 61 -5.76 5.87 -22.34
C ALA A 61 -4.70 5.94 -23.44
N SER A 62 -3.48 5.54 -23.11
CA SER A 62 -2.32 5.49 -24.01
C SER A 62 -2.53 4.54 -25.20
N GLY A 63 -3.19 3.39 -24.98
CA GLY A 63 -3.56 2.49 -26.07
C GLY A 63 -4.63 3.00 -27.02
N ALA A 64 -5.44 3.98 -26.61
CA ALA A 64 -6.58 4.49 -27.38
C ALA A 64 -6.27 5.73 -28.24
N GLN A 65 -5.13 6.41 -28.02
CA GLN A 65 -4.72 7.55 -28.83
C GLN A 65 -4.27 7.06 -30.22
N GLN A 66 -5.18 7.09 -31.19
CA GLN A 66 -4.90 6.91 -32.61
C GLN A 66 -4.65 8.29 -33.24
N LEU A 67 -3.51 8.46 -33.91
CA LEU A 67 -3.02 9.70 -34.54
C LEU A 67 -3.99 10.21 -35.61
N ALA A 68 -5.01 10.97 -35.21
CA ALA A 68 -5.94 11.63 -36.12
C ALA A 68 -6.43 12.98 -35.55
N THR A 69 -5.50 13.89 -35.26
CA THR A 69 -5.84 15.32 -35.13
C THR A 69 -4.81 16.14 -35.89
N PRO A 70 -5.23 17.08 -36.76
CA PRO A 70 -4.32 17.97 -37.48
C PRO A 70 -3.42 18.73 -36.50
N ASP A 71 -2.11 18.59 -36.64
CA ASP A 71 -1.14 19.21 -35.75
C ASP A 71 -0.93 20.68 -36.14
N LEU A 72 -1.29 21.58 -35.23
CA LEU A 72 -1.06 23.02 -35.35
C LEU A 72 0.11 23.49 -34.46
N GLY A 73 1.02 22.59 -34.07
CA GLY A 73 2.24 22.88 -33.29
C GLY A 73 2.00 23.13 -31.79
N PHE A 74 0.79 23.52 -31.39
CA PHE A 74 0.41 23.70 -29.98
C PHE A 74 0.07 22.38 -29.26
N GLN A 75 -0.27 21.31 -30.00
CA GLN A 75 -0.67 20.04 -29.41
C GLN A 75 0.51 19.27 -28.84
N PHE A 76 1.66 19.31 -29.53
CA PHE A 76 2.90 18.69 -29.08
C PHE A 76 3.34 19.13 -27.68
N SER A 77 3.13 20.41 -27.33
CA SER A 77 3.48 20.91 -25.99
C SER A 77 2.48 20.50 -24.92
N LYS A 78 1.19 20.42 -25.26
CA LYS A 78 0.14 20.02 -24.31
C LYS A 78 0.19 18.53 -24.01
N ASP A 79 0.43 17.72 -25.03
CA ASP A 79 0.53 16.27 -24.93
C ASP A 79 1.69 15.88 -24.01
N LYS A 80 2.88 16.43 -24.26
CA LYS A 80 4.07 16.25 -23.40
C LYS A 80 3.88 16.74 -21.98
N LEU A 81 3.17 17.86 -21.80
CA LEU A 81 2.85 18.35 -20.46
C LEU A 81 1.88 17.38 -19.75
N GLY A 82 0.93 16.79 -20.47
CA GLY A 82 0.06 15.74 -19.98
C GLY A 82 0.85 14.53 -19.48
N HIS A 83 1.73 14.00 -20.32
CA HIS A 83 2.69 12.95 -19.99
C HIS A 83 3.50 13.26 -18.73
N PHE A 84 4.15 14.42 -18.70
CA PHE A 84 4.91 14.91 -17.56
C PHE A 84 4.08 14.93 -16.26
N LEU A 85 2.86 15.47 -16.29
CA LEU A 85 2.02 15.60 -15.10
C LEU A 85 1.47 14.25 -14.62
N VAL A 86 1.01 13.40 -15.55
CA VAL A 86 0.40 12.10 -15.23
C VAL A 86 1.44 11.12 -14.67
N PHE A 87 2.65 11.08 -15.24
CA PHE A 87 3.72 10.25 -14.70
C PHE A 87 4.32 10.84 -13.42
N GLY A 88 4.33 12.16 -13.26
CA GLY A 88 4.61 12.80 -11.97
C GLY A 88 3.62 12.39 -10.87
N LEU A 89 2.33 12.31 -11.22
CA LEU A 89 1.28 11.83 -10.32
C LEU A 89 1.47 10.34 -9.98
N LEU A 90 1.77 9.50 -10.98
CA LEU A 90 2.07 8.08 -10.79
C LEU A 90 3.26 7.88 -9.85
N ALA A 91 4.37 8.57 -10.08
CA ALA A 91 5.56 8.50 -9.23
C ALA A 91 5.26 8.95 -7.78
N THR A 92 4.48 10.02 -7.62
CA THR A 92 4.03 10.49 -6.29
C THR A 92 3.15 9.46 -5.60
N ALA A 93 2.23 8.81 -6.33
CA ALA A 93 1.37 7.75 -5.78
C ALA A 93 2.19 6.52 -5.35
N ILE A 94 3.18 6.11 -6.15
CA ILE A 94 4.11 5.03 -5.82
C ILE A 94 4.92 5.38 -4.56
N LEU A 95 5.45 6.60 -4.47
CA LEU A 95 6.23 7.07 -3.33
C LEU A 95 5.42 7.07 -2.03
N ARG A 96 4.10 7.29 -2.11
CA ARG A 96 3.19 7.28 -0.94
C ARG A 96 2.85 5.89 -0.43
N THR A 97 3.28 4.83 -1.10
CA THR A 97 3.06 3.45 -0.63
C THR A 97 3.82 3.18 0.68
N PRO A 98 3.33 2.26 1.54
CA PRO A 98 3.95 2.01 2.85
C PRO A 98 5.43 1.64 2.79
N LYS A 99 5.89 1.02 1.69
CA LYS A 99 7.29 0.62 1.48
C LYS A 99 8.22 1.77 1.09
N LEU A 100 7.71 2.84 0.47
CA LEU A 100 8.52 3.90 -0.13
C LEU A 100 8.30 5.29 0.51
N ARG A 101 7.34 5.40 1.43
CA ARG A 101 6.98 6.68 2.08
C ARG A 101 8.01 7.25 3.07
N ASP A 102 9.17 6.60 3.24
CA ASP A 102 10.22 7.03 4.18
C ASP A 102 11.02 8.24 3.69
N LEU A 103 10.79 8.67 2.44
CA LEU A 103 11.42 9.84 1.80
C LEU A 103 12.95 9.77 1.74
N ARG A 104 13.54 8.58 1.97
CA ARG A 104 14.98 8.37 1.81
C ARG A 104 15.32 8.40 0.33
N GLN A 105 16.57 8.77 0.01
CA GLN A 105 17.07 8.81 -1.38
C GLN A 105 16.75 7.53 -2.15
N ARG A 106 16.95 6.36 -1.53
CA ARG A 106 16.60 5.06 -2.13
C ARG A 106 15.13 4.99 -2.56
N SER A 107 14.20 5.45 -1.73
CA SER A 107 12.77 5.37 -2.02
C SER A 107 12.34 6.37 -3.08
N LEU A 108 12.92 7.58 -3.09
CA LEU A 108 12.73 8.57 -4.15
C LEU A 108 13.20 8.01 -5.50
N LEU A 109 14.42 7.45 -5.53
CA LEU A 109 14.99 6.82 -6.73
C LEU A 109 14.13 5.65 -7.20
N MET A 110 13.71 4.76 -6.30
CA MET A 110 12.86 3.63 -6.67
C MET A 110 11.52 4.09 -7.25
N ALA A 111 10.84 5.06 -6.63
CA ALA A 111 9.57 5.57 -7.15
C ALA A 111 9.71 6.20 -8.55
N ALA A 112 10.74 7.03 -8.76
CA ALA A 112 11.02 7.64 -10.06
C ALA A 112 11.39 6.60 -11.12
N LEU A 113 12.24 5.63 -10.79
CA LEU A 113 12.65 4.56 -11.69
C LEU A 113 11.49 3.64 -12.07
N ILE A 114 10.65 3.25 -11.12
CA ILE A 114 9.47 2.42 -11.42
C ILE A 114 8.54 3.14 -12.40
N ALA A 115 8.25 4.43 -12.18
CA ALA A 115 7.42 5.21 -13.09
C ALA A 115 8.07 5.38 -14.48
N SER A 116 9.38 5.66 -14.54
CA SER A 116 10.11 5.84 -15.81
C SER A 116 10.19 4.54 -16.62
N LEU A 117 10.40 3.41 -15.95
CA LEU A 117 10.39 2.08 -16.58
C LEU A 117 8.99 1.71 -17.07
N TYR A 118 7.96 2.07 -16.30
CA TYR A 118 6.58 1.87 -16.71
C TYR A 118 6.25 2.65 -17.99
N GLY A 119 6.68 3.91 -18.11
CA GLY A 119 6.48 4.70 -19.33
C GLY A 119 7.23 4.13 -20.54
N GLY A 120 8.48 3.72 -20.34
CA GLY A 120 9.24 3.05 -21.40
C GLY A 120 8.61 1.72 -21.84
N PHE A 121 8.05 0.95 -20.90
CA PHE A 121 7.29 -0.26 -21.24
C PHE A 121 6.03 0.07 -22.02
N ASP A 122 5.34 1.15 -21.66
CA ASP A 122 4.13 1.59 -22.35
C ASP A 122 4.42 2.02 -23.80
N GLU A 123 5.51 2.74 -24.05
CA GLU A 123 6.00 3.07 -25.40
C GLU A 123 6.34 1.82 -26.22
N VAL A 124 7.07 0.86 -25.63
CA VAL A 124 7.38 -0.40 -26.30
C VAL A 124 6.10 -1.17 -26.63
N ARG A 125 5.11 -1.19 -25.74
CA ARG A 125 3.81 -1.79 -26.01
C ARG A 125 3.10 -1.09 -27.17
N GLN A 126 3.07 0.24 -27.17
CA GLN A 126 2.46 1.01 -28.27
C GLN A 126 3.12 0.70 -29.61
N SER A 127 4.43 0.42 -29.63
CA SER A 127 5.17 0.06 -30.85
C SER A 127 4.61 -1.17 -31.59
N PHE A 128 3.89 -2.05 -30.90
CA PHE A 128 3.20 -3.19 -31.50
C PHE A 128 1.84 -2.85 -32.11
N THR A 129 1.36 -1.61 -31.96
CA THR A 129 0.11 -1.14 -32.54
C THR A 129 0.39 -0.59 -33.95
N PRO A 130 -0.17 -1.20 -35.01
CA PRO A 130 0.07 -0.73 -36.37
C PRO A 130 -0.31 0.75 -36.56
N GLY A 131 0.60 1.54 -37.14
CA GLY A 131 0.39 2.96 -37.38
C GLY A 131 0.72 3.89 -36.20
N ARG A 132 1.25 3.37 -35.09
CA ARG A 132 1.81 4.16 -33.99
C ARG A 132 3.34 4.26 -34.13
N SER A 133 3.87 5.47 -34.01
CA SER A 133 5.31 5.72 -33.83
C SER A 133 5.63 5.78 -32.34
N VAL A 134 6.73 5.16 -31.94
CA VAL A 134 7.32 5.35 -30.61
C VAL A 134 7.90 6.76 -30.55
N GLU A 135 7.52 7.52 -29.53
CA GLU A 135 8.00 8.88 -29.34
C GLU A 135 8.94 8.93 -28.14
N LEU A 136 10.25 8.95 -28.42
CA LEU A 136 11.27 9.11 -27.38
C LEU A 136 11.00 10.36 -26.51
N ALA A 137 10.39 11.39 -27.11
CA ALA A 137 10.05 12.61 -26.42
C ALA A 137 8.97 12.42 -25.33
N ASP A 138 8.04 11.48 -25.50
CA ASP A 138 7.00 11.18 -24.51
C ASP A 138 7.59 10.43 -23.33
N TRP A 139 8.43 9.44 -23.60
CA TRP A 139 9.18 8.76 -22.54
C TRP A 139 10.09 9.71 -21.74
N LEU A 140 10.71 10.69 -22.41
CA LEU A 140 11.49 11.73 -21.75
C LEU A 140 10.59 12.63 -20.88
N ALA A 141 9.41 13.02 -21.37
CA ALA A 141 8.44 13.80 -20.60
C ALA A 141 7.95 13.03 -19.36
N ASP A 142 7.62 11.75 -19.52
CA ASP A 142 7.22 10.84 -18.44
C ASP A 142 8.30 10.74 -17.37
N THR A 143 9.54 10.50 -17.80
CA THR A 143 10.71 10.38 -16.94
C THR A 143 10.92 11.69 -16.18
N LEU A 144 11.03 12.83 -16.87
CA LEU A 144 11.22 14.13 -16.22
C LEU A 144 10.08 14.44 -15.23
N GLY A 145 8.83 14.13 -15.59
CA GLY A 145 7.67 14.28 -14.73
C GLY A 145 7.80 13.50 -13.43
N ALA A 146 8.15 12.22 -13.54
CA ALA A 146 8.37 11.34 -12.40
C ALA A 146 9.46 11.88 -11.46
N TRP A 147 10.62 12.25 -12.00
CA TRP A 147 11.75 12.75 -11.22
C TRP A 147 11.46 14.10 -10.56
N VAL A 148 10.88 15.05 -11.29
CA VAL A 148 10.50 16.35 -10.73
C VAL A 148 9.47 16.18 -9.63
N ALA A 149 8.43 15.36 -9.84
CA ALA A 149 7.37 15.18 -8.86
C ALA A 149 7.88 14.55 -7.54
N VAL A 150 8.76 13.54 -7.59
CA VAL A 150 9.32 12.97 -6.36
C VAL A 150 10.22 13.97 -5.63
N LEU A 151 10.96 14.83 -6.34
CA LEU A 151 11.80 15.87 -5.74
C LEU A 151 10.97 17.00 -5.13
N VAL A 152 9.93 17.44 -5.83
CA VAL A 152 8.97 18.45 -5.34
C VAL A 152 8.23 17.90 -4.13
N TYR A 153 7.73 16.66 -4.20
CA TYR A 153 7.19 15.98 -3.04
C TYR A 153 8.24 15.88 -1.93
N ALA A 154 9.51 15.65 -2.24
CA ALA A 154 10.56 15.49 -1.25
C ALA A 154 10.94 16.80 -0.50
N ARG A 155 10.82 17.94 -1.17
CA ARG A 155 11.37 19.22 -0.69
C ARG A 155 10.31 20.24 -0.30
N TRP A 156 9.10 20.14 -0.85
CA TRP A 156 8.04 21.10 -0.58
C TRP A 156 7.05 20.59 0.48
N HIS A 157 7.24 21.05 1.71
CA HIS A 157 6.40 20.68 2.84
C HIS A 157 4.91 21.07 2.67
N SER A 158 4.60 22.20 2.03
CA SER A 158 3.21 22.60 1.78
C SER A 158 2.51 21.69 0.76
N TYR A 159 3.21 21.31 -0.31
CA TYR A 159 2.69 20.36 -1.30
C TYR A 159 2.41 18.99 -0.68
N ARG A 160 3.35 18.46 0.13
CA ARG A 160 3.10 17.26 0.94
C ARG A 160 1.89 17.42 1.84
N ARG A 161 1.81 18.52 2.59
CA ARG A 161 0.73 18.77 3.54
C ARG A 161 -0.62 18.80 2.85
N LEU A 162 -0.71 19.41 1.66
CA LEU A 162 -1.94 19.43 0.85
C LEU A 162 -2.37 18.01 0.46
N LEU A 163 -1.44 17.19 -0.04
CA LEU A 163 -1.73 15.82 -0.46
C LEU A 163 -1.99 14.84 0.69
N GLU A 164 -1.42 15.13 1.87
CA GLU A 164 -1.62 14.39 3.11
C GLU A 164 -2.76 14.96 3.96
N TRP A 165 -3.39 16.06 3.52
CA TRP A 165 -4.51 16.68 4.22
C TRP A 165 -5.76 15.81 4.06
N LYS A 166 -5.80 14.76 4.86
CA LYS A 166 -7.01 14.05 5.21
C LYS A 166 -7.81 14.97 6.11
N ALA A 167 -9.02 15.32 5.66
CA ALA A 167 -10.02 16.06 6.42
C ALA A 167 -10.01 15.59 7.88
N ARG A 168 -9.52 16.46 8.78
CA ARG A 168 -9.75 16.32 10.21
C ARG A 168 -11.25 16.59 10.42
N GLY A 169 -12.08 15.57 10.16
CA GLY A 169 -13.48 15.56 10.57
C GLY A 169 -13.53 15.86 12.06
N GLY A 170 -14.23 16.94 12.40
CA GLY A 170 -14.15 17.61 13.69
C GLY A 170 -14.40 16.68 14.87
N ARG A 171 -13.45 16.64 15.80
CA ARG A 171 -13.81 16.47 17.21
C ARG A 171 -14.13 17.85 17.74
N LYS A 172 -15.40 18.14 17.98
CA LYS A 172 -15.76 19.26 18.86
C LYS A 172 -15.21 18.93 20.26
N PRO A 173 -14.61 19.89 20.98
CA PRO A 173 -14.21 19.67 22.35
C PRO A 173 -15.46 19.42 23.20
N THR A 174 -15.47 18.32 23.94
CA THR A 174 -16.43 18.06 25.01
C THR A 174 -16.22 19.17 26.05
N GLN A 175 -17.18 20.07 26.19
CA GLN A 175 -17.20 21.01 27.30
C GLN A 175 -17.57 20.20 28.56
N THR A 176 -16.67 20.21 29.53
CA THR A 176 -16.88 19.76 30.91
C THR A 176 -17.65 20.80 31.70
#